data_AF-A0A6P7Y8U4-F1
#
_entry.id   AF-A0A6P7Y8U4-F1
#
_cell.length_a   1.000
_cell.length_b   1.000
_cell.length_c   1.000
_cell.angle_alpha   90.00
_cell.angle_beta   90.00
_cell.angle_gamma   90.00
#
_symmetry.space_group_name_H-M   'P 1'
#
loop_
_entity.id
_entity.type
_entity.pdbx_description
1 polymer ?
#
loop_
_entity_poly.entity_id
_entity_poly.type
_entity_poly.pdbx_seq_one_letter_code
_entity_poly.pdbx_strand_id
1 'polypeptide(L)'
;MPNTVHSLNFCTFYLLLEQSALSESVQKGTAKRGKMHLSYKKGALKTLFQTLKARNQRFFQNMREVFTSHGPTVIMPTWFCSREWFCHIGKFDEGGEGVPEDLLFFYRHLQKGGEVLRVDQCLLQYRYHPEAATHSVLEETIWNHRVKFLQDKVLAHWKSFTIWNAGKQGRKLYRSLLPANQRKVVAFCDVDKNKIAKEFYTYEESKERPKPKIPIQHFRDAQGPFIICVKLDLTAGDFEENLKSLNLKEGVDYFHFN
;
A
#
# COMPACT_ATOMS: atom_id res chain seq x y z
N MET A 1 36.71 -3.63 -12.84
CA MET A 1 35.44 -4.09 -13.44
C MET A 1 34.47 -2.93 -13.35
N PRO A 2 33.87 -2.41 -14.43
CA PRO A 2 33.11 -1.18 -14.37
C PRO A 2 31.80 -1.41 -13.62
N ASN A 3 31.56 -0.58 -12.61
CA ASN A 3 30.33 -0.49 -11.82
C ASN A 3 29.13 -0.37 -12.75
N THR A 4 28.38 -1.46 -12.91
CA THR A 4 27.12 -1.45 -13.65
C THR A 4 26.10 -0.70 -12.80
N VAL A 5 25.94 0.60 -13.07
CA VAL A 5 24.89 1.42 -12.44
C VAL A 5 23.55 0.94 -12.99
N HIS A 6 22.82 0.16 -12.20
CA HIS A 6 21.45 -0.20 -12.53
C HIS A 6 20.58 1.06 -12.40
N SER A 7 20.19 1.64 -13.54
CA SER A 7 19.11 2.62 -13.59
C SER A 7 17.78 1.88 -13.67
N LEU A 8 16.90 2.11 -12.70
CA LEU A 8 15.50 1.68 -12.78
C LEU A 8 14.70 2.86 -13.34
N ASN A 9 14.02 2.62 -14.46
CA ASN A 9 13.07 3.58 -15.00
C ASN A 9 11.79 3.49 -14.15
N PHE A 10 11.56 4.46 -13.27
CA PHE A 10 10.26 4.60 -12.61
C PHE A 10 9.31 5.29 -13.59
N CYS A 11 8.43 4.52 -14.22
CA CYS A 11 7.50 5.01 -15.24
C CYS A 11 6.25 5.72 -14.67
N THR A 12 6.24 6.04 -13.37
CA THR A 12 5.01 6.46 -12.69
C THR A 12 5.25 7.62 -11.72
N PHE A 13 4.42 8.67 -11.85
CA PHE A 13 4.40 9.84 -10.99
C PHE A 13 3.11 9.94 -10.19
N TYR A 14 3.17 10.51 -8.99
CA TYR A 14 1.99 10.71 -8.14
C TYR A 14 1.80 12.18 -7.75
N LEU A 15 0.55 12.64 -7.78
CA LEU A 15 0.14 13.94 -7.26
C LEU A 15 -0.72 13.67 -6.02
N LEU A 16 -0.30 14.20 -4.87
CA LEU A 16 -1.06 14.09 -3.63
C LEU A 16 -2.01 15.31 -3.52
N LEU A 17 -3.30 15.03 -3.46
CA LEU A 17 -4.38 15.99 -3.47
C LEU A 17 -5.09 16.06 -2.12
N GLU A 18 -5.70 17.21 -1.87
CA GLU A 18 -6.64 17.42 -0.77
C GLU A 18 -8.07 17.21 -1.31
N GLN A 19 -8.94 16.55 -0.53
CA GLN A 19 -10.35 16.37 -0.91
C GLN A 19 -11.10 17.70 -1.15
N SER A 20 -10.77 18.75 -0.37
CA SER A 20 -11.38 20.08 -0.49
C SER A 20 -10.92 20.85 -1.75
N ALA A 21 -9.76 20.53 -2.33
CA ALA A 21 -9.24 21.20 -3.54
C ALA A 21 -10.04 20.87 -4.82
N LEU A 22 -11.03 19.97 -4.70
CA LEU A 22 -12.04 19.72 -5.73
C LEU A 22 -13.08 20.85 -5.77
N SER A 23 -13.31 21.57 -4.66
CA SER A 23 -14.15 22.78 -4.58
C SER A 23 -13.31 24.07 -4.39
N GLU A 24 -13.12 24.78 -5.50
CA GLU A 24 -12.73 26.20 -5.62
C GLU A 24 -11.30 26.72 -5.30
N SER A 25 -10.84 27.54 -6.25
CA SER A 25 -9.78 28.58 -6.32
C SER A 25 -8.51 28.51 -5.46
N VAL A 26 -7.35 28.28 -6.11
CA VAL A 26 -6.00 28.44 -5.53
C VAL A 26 -5.46 29.87 -5.73
N GLN A 27 -5.18 30.57 -4.63
CA GLN A 27 -4.41 31.84 -4.60
C GLN A 27 -2.88 31.60 -4.68
N LYS A 28 -2.16 32.57 -5.25
CA LYS A 28 -0.72 32.52 -5.56
C LYS A 28 0.15 32.95 -4.37
N GLY A 29 1.22 32.21 -4.09
CA GLY A 29 2.29 32.64 -3.19
C GLY A 29 3.68 32.19 -3.69
N THR A 30 4.69 33.03 -3.51
CA THR A 30 6.09 32.80 -3.94
C THR A 30 7.06 32.92 -2.77
N ALA A 31 7.99 31.96 -2.59
CA ALA A 31 9.26 32.18 -1.88
C ALA A 31 10.34 31.12 -2.22
N LYS A 32 11.61 31.58 -2.27
CA LYS A 32 12.92 30.88 -2.41
C LYS A 32 13.42 30.47 -0.99
N ARG A 33 14.38 29.58 -0.70
CA ARG A 33 15.42 28.78 -1.40
C ARG A 33 15.97 27.72 -0.40
N GLY A 34 16.55 26.61 -0.87
CA GLY A 34 17.40 25.73 -0.05
C GLY A 34 17.70 24.33 -0.63
N LYS A 35 18.60 24.27 -1.63
CA LYS A 35 19.35 23.09 -2.16
C LYS A 35 18.61 21.74 -2.39
N MET A 36 17.82 21.70 -3.46
CA MET A 36 17.85 20.62 -4.47
C MET A 36 17.59 21.29 -5.83
N HIS A 37 18.43 21.04 -6.83
CA HIS A 37 18.23 21.60 -8.17
C HIS A 37 17.35 20.63 -8.97
N LEU A 38 16.03 20.70 -8.77
CA LEU A 38 15.09 20.17 -9.75
C LEU A 38 14.57 21.33 -10.61
N SER A 39 14.91 21.30 -11.90
CA SER A 39 14.39 22.23 -12.89
C SER A 39 13.01 21.76 -13.33
N TYR A 40 11.97 22.44 -12.85
CA TYR A 40 10.61 22.30 -13.37
C TYR A 40 10.21 23.59 -14.08
N LYS A 41 9.69 23.48 -15.31
CA LYS A 41 9.04 24.62 -15.97
C LYS A 41 7.79 25.00 -15.16
N LYS A 42 7.85 26.10 -14.40
CA LYS A 42 6.75 26.62 -13.54
C LYS A 42 5.39 26.70 -14.25
N GLY A 43 5.36 26.93 -15.57
CA GLY A 43 4.13 26.93 -16.37
C GLY A 43 3.54 25.55 -16.63
N ALA A 44 4.39 24.52 -16.75
CA ALA A 44 3.97 23.16 -17.08
C ALA A 44 3.17 22.50 -15.94
N LEU A 45 3.54 22.73 -14.68
CA LEU A 45 2.86 22.15 -13.51
C LEU A 45 1.44 22.68 -13.32
N LYS A 46 1.22 23.98 -13.57
CA LYS A 46 -0.11 24.60 -13.45
C LYS A 46 -1.04 24.14 -14.57
N THR A 47 -0.52 24.08 -15.80
CA THR A 47 -1.25 23.55 -16.95
C THR A 47 -1.52 22.05 -16.78
N LEU A 48 -0.54 21.28 -16.27
CA LEU A 48 -0.70 19.86 -15.97
C LEU A 48 -1.79 19.67 -14.91
N PHE A 49 -1.76 20.40 -13.79
CA PHE A 49 -2.79 20.32 -12.75
C PHE A 49 -4.21 20.60 -13.29
N GLN A 50 -4.38 21.66 -14.09
CA GLN A 50 -5.67 21.98 -14.71
C GLN A 50 -6.08 20.96 -15.79
N THR A 51 -5.12 20.47 -16.58
CA THR A 51 -5.37 19.47 -17.62
C THR A 51 -5.70 18.10 -17.03
N LEU A 52 -5.06 17.72 -15.92
CA LEU A 52 -5.33 16.50 -15.16
C LEU A 52 -6.71 16.54 -14.51
N LYS A 53 -7.08 17.68 -13.91
CA LYS A 53 -8.43 17.92 -13.35
C LYS A 53 -9.50 17.88 -14.45
N ALA A 54 -9.21 18.36 -15.66
CA ALA A 54 -10.12 18.33 -16.80
C ALA A 54 -10.19 16.98 -17.54
N ARG A 55 -9.13 16.14 -17.45
CA ARG A 55 -9.02 14.91 -18.25
C ARG A 55 -9.69 13.67 -17.67
N ASN A 56 -10.36 13.74 -16.52
CA ASN A 56 -10.97 12.56 -15.90
C ASN A 56 -9.95 11.38 -15.81
N GLN A 57 -8.68 11.71 -15.57
CA GLN A 57 -7.66 10.67 -15.40
C GLN A 57 -7.99 9.86 -14.15
N ARG A 58 -7.79 8.54 -14.22
CA ARG A 58 -8.10 7.59 -13.15
C ARG A 58 -7.63 8.14 -11.81
N PHE A 59 -8.58 8.69 -11.05
CA PHE A 59 -8.38 8.95 -9.63
C PHE A 59 -8.07 7.60 -9.01
N PHE A 60 -6.89 7.44 -8.42
CA PHE A 60 -6.59 6.30 -7.58
C PHE A 60 -7.28 6.53 -6.24
N GLN A 61 -8.61 6.45 -6.27
CA GLN A 61 -9.43 6.81 -5.13
C GLN A 61 -9.67 5.65 -4.18
N ASN A 62 -8.92 4.55 -4.26
CA ASN A 62 -9.17 3.44 -3.38
C ASN A 62 -7.86 2.85 -2.88
N MET A 63 -7.85 2.56 -1.57
CA MET A 63 -6.88 1.85 -0.72
C MET A 63 -6.37 0.48 -1.26
N ARG A 64 -6.63 0.17 -2.54
CA ARG A 64 -6.40 -1.07 -3.28
C ARG A 64 -4.93 -1.48 -3.28
N GLU A 65 -4.07 -0.57 -3.72
CA GLU A 65 -2.64 -0.85 -3.88
C GLU A 65 -1.80 -0.45 -2.66
N VAL A 66 -2.35 0.31 -1.71
CA VAL A 66 -1.58 0.83 -0.54
C VAL A 66 -0.95 -0.29 0.29
N PHE A 67 -1.59 -1.45 0.26
CA PHE A 67 -1.21 -2.61 1.05
C PHE A 67 -0.39 -3.63 0.28
N THR A 68 -0.02 -3.41 -0.97
CA THR A 68 0.85 -4.31 -1.74
C THR A 68 2.32 -3.89 -1.60
N SER A 69 3.24 -4.85 -1.74
CA SER A 69 4.70 -4.62 -1.71
C SER A 69 5.17 -3.77 -2.90
N HIS A 70 4.37 -3.75 -3.96
CA HIS A 70 4.52 -2.90 -5.15
C HIS A 70 3.49 -1.76 -5.16
N GLY A 71 2.88 -1.44 -4.01
CA GLY A 71 1.89 -0.39 -3.87
C GLY A 71 2.38 0.93 -4.45
N PRO A 72 1.50 1.93 -4.67
CA PRO A 72 1.87 3.13 -5.40
C PRO A 72 3.16 3.63 -4.80
N THR A 73 4.23 3.51 -5.59
CA THR A 73 5.59 3.64 -5.07
C THR A 73 5.83 5.12 -4.86
N VAL A 74 5.27 5.63 -3.77
CA VAL A 74 5.28 7.03 -3.35
C VAL A 74 6.57 7.21 -2.56
N ILE A 75 7.69 7.09 -3.26
CA ILE A 75 9.04 7.35 -2.74
C ILE A 75 9.42 8.74 -3.22
N MET A 76 9.96 9.59 -2.35
CA MET A 76 10.46 10.87 -2.82
C MET A 76 11.60 10.63 -3.84
N PRO A 77 11.65 11.35 -4.99
CA PRO A 77 10.84 12.49 -5.41
C PRO A 77 9.80 12.15 -6.49
N THR A 78 9.19 10.95 -6.46
CA THR A 78 8.17 10.53 -7.47
C THR A 78 6.81 11.19 -7.28
N TRP A 79 6.67 12.05 -6.26
CA TRP A 79 5.43 12.72 -5.93
C TRP A 79 5.61 14.19 -5.53
N PHE A 80 4.53 14.97 -5.65
CA PHE A 80 4.46 16.32 -5.13
C PHE A 80 3.05 16.67 -4.63
N CYS A 81 2.96 17.69 -3.79
CA CYS A 81 1.72 18.21 -3.24
C CYS A 81 1.80 19.73 -3.04
N SER A 82 0.68 20.38 -2.72
CA SER A 82 0.72 21.80 -2.36
C SER A 82 1.49 21.99 -1.05
N ARG A 83 2.17 23.13 -0.90
CA ARG A 83 2.87 23.45 0.37
C ARG A 83 1.90 23.48 1.55
N GLU A 84 0.70 24.00 1.34
CA GLU A 84 -0.35 24.05 2.35
C GLU A 84 -0.73 22.63 2.81
N TRP A 85 -0.93 21.71 1.87
CA TRP A 85 -1.24 20.32 2.20
C TRP A 85 -0.08 19.62 2.91
N PHE A 86 1.16 19.85 2.48
CA PHE A 86 2.35 19.36 3.20
C PHE A 86 2.37 19.86 4.65
N CYS A 87 2.14 21.16 4.87
CA CYS A 87 2.06 21.74 6.22
C CYS A 87 0.89 21.16 7.03
N HIS A 88 -0.24 20.88 6.39
CA HIS A 88 -1.39 20.23 7.02
C HIS A 88 -1.09 18.79 7.44
N ILE A 89 -0.40 18.01 6.60
CA ILE A 89 0.01 16.63 6.91
C ILE A 89 1.00 16.62 8.07
N GLY A 90 1.96 17.54 8.05
CA GLY A 90 3.07 17.63 9.01
C GLY A 90 4.41 17.28 8.39
N LYS A 91 5.50 17.48 9.15
CA LYS A 91 6.86 17.18 8.69
C LYS A 91 7.09 15.67 8.52
N PHE A 92 8.20 15.32 7.88
CA PHE A 92 8.71 13.95 7.89
C PHE A 92 9.09 13.51 9.32
N ASP A 93 9.12 12.20 9.53
CA ASP A 93 9.60 11.64 10.77
C ASP A 93 11.13 11.72 10.78
N GLU A 94 11.70 12.41 11.78
CA GLU A 94 13.15 12.62 11.92
C GLU A 94 13.77 11.65 12.94
N GLY A 95 13.12 10.50 13.20
CA GLY A 95 13.57 9.49 14.17
C GLY A 95 14.91 8.81 13.86
N GLY A 96 15.53 9.10 12.71
CA GLY A 96 16.88 8.67 12.35
C GLY A 96 16.93 7.46 11.40
N GLU A 97 18.07 6.78 11.39
CA GLU A 97 18.37 5.66 10.51
C GLU A 97 17.34 4.52 10.67
N GLY A 98 16.90 3.95 9.54
CA GLY A 98 15.92 2.85 9.49
C GLY A 98 14.45 3.26 9.58
N VAL A 99 14.14 4.55 9.76
CA VAL A 99 12.76 5.06 9.72
C VAL A 99 12.29 5.15 8.25
N PRO A 100 11.11 4.59 7.89
CA PRO A 100 10.56 4.72 6.54
C PRO A 100 9.72 6.00 6.40
N GLU A 101 10.37 7.15 6.46
CA GLU A 101 9.75 8.48 6.55
C GLU A 101 8.76 8.79 5.42
N ASP A 102 9.08 8.37 4.19
CA ASP A 102 8.21 8.52 3.02
C ASP A 102 6.89 7.75 3.19
N LEU A 103 6.98 6.48 3.64
CA LEU A 103 5.82 5.64 3.89
C LEU A 103 4.94 6.22 5.01
N LEU A 104 5.58 6.71 6.08
CA LEU A 104 4.87 7.31 7.21
C LEU A 104 4.16 8.60 6.80
N PHE A 105 4.81 9.45 6.00
CA PHE A 105 4.19 10.63 5.43
C PHE A 105 3.00 10.26 4.56
N PHE A 106 3.15 9.25 3.69
CA PHE A 106 2.09 8.76 2.82
C PHE A 106 0.88 8.23 3.61
N TYR A 107 1.10 7.48 4.70
CA TYR A 107 0.02 7.03 5.57
C TYR A 107 -0.68 8.17 6.29
N ARG A 108 0.06 9.20 6.76
CA ARG A 108 -0.55 10.40 7.36
C ARG A 108 -1.40 11.16 6.34
N HIS A 109 -0.91 11.27 5.11
CA HIS A 109 -1.64 11.84 3.98
C HIS A 109 -3.00 11.15 3.80
N LEU A 110 -3.02 9.82 3.66
CA LEU A 110 -4.25 9.05 3.53
C LEU A 110 -5.13 9.12 4.79
N GLN A 111 -4.54 9.16 5.97
CA GLN A 111 -5.28 9.29 7.23
C GLN A 111 -6.06 10.59 7.34
N LYS A 112 -5.55 11.67 6.74
CA LYS A 112 -6.18 13.00 6.69
C LYS A 112 -7.14 13.17 5.51
N GLY A 113 -7.49 12.08 4.81
CA GLY A 113 -8.41 12.13 3.66
C GLY A 113 -7.75 12.59 2.37
N GLY A 114 -6.42 12.52 2.30
CA GLY A 114 -5.68 12.80 1.08
C GLY A 114 -5.93 11.77 0.00
N GLU A 115 -5.90 12.22 -1.25
CA GLU A 115 -6.07 11.38 -2.43
C GLU A 115 -4.81 11.36 -3.29
N VAL A 116 -4.65 10.28 -4.05
CA VAL A 116 -3.51 10.07 -4.92
C VAL A 116 -3.97 10.07 -6.38
N LEU A 117 -3.36 10.92 -7.18
CA LEU A 117 -3.55 10.91 -8.62
C LEU A 117 -2.28 10.38 -9.29
N ARG A 118 -2.40 9.29 -10.04
CA ARG A 118 -1.30 8.69 -10.79
C ARG A 118 -1.19 9.31 -12.17
N VAL A 119 0.02 9.68 -12.56
CA VAL A 119 0.39 10.12 -13.90
C VAL A 119 1.24 9.02 -14.53
N ASP A 120 0.67 8.34 -15.53
CA ASP A 120 1.33 7.29 -16.31
C ASP A 120 2.28 7.87 -17.37
N GLN A 121 3.26 8.65 -16.90
CA GLN A 121 4.34 9.20 -17.70
C GLN A 121 5.64 9.13 -16.91
N CYS A 122 6.73 8.82 -17.61
CA CYS A 122 8.06 8.90 -17.03
C CYS A 122 8.47 10.38 -16.87
N LEU A 123 8.25 10.96 -15.69
CA LEU A 123 8.64 12.35 -15.38
C LEU A 123 9.93 12.46 -14.56
N LEU A 124 10.53 11.33 -14.16
CA LEU A 124 11.78 11.26 -13.38
C LEU A 124 12.50 9.96 -13.71
N GLN A 125 13.81 10.10 -13.84
CA GLN A 125 14.72 8.97 -13.79
C GLN A 125 15.37 8.96 -12.41
N TYR A 126 15.06 7.94 -11.60
CA TYR A 126 15.66 7.78 -10.29
C TYR A 126 16.93 6.94 -10.41
N ARG A 127 18.03 7.40 -9.83
CA ARG A 127 19.30 6.66 -9.82
C ARG A 127 19.54 6.09 -8.43
N TYR A 128 19.66 4.77 -8.36
CA TYR A 128 20.05 4.10 -7.14
C TYR A 128 21.52 4.37 -6.82
N HIS A 129 21.85 4.57 -5.54
CA HIS A 129 23.23 4.67 -5.09
C HIS A 129 23.46 3.82 -3.83
N PRO A 130 24.68 3.30 -3.61
CA PRO A 130 24.97 2.40 -2.49
C PRO A 130 24.71 3.02 -1.09
N GLU A 131 24.81 4.34 -0.97
CA GLU A 131 24.62 5.05 0.29
C GLU A 131 23.15 5.42 0.55
N ALA A 132 22.20 4.80 -0.17
CA ALA A 132 20.79 5.19 -0.08
C ALA A 132 20.22 4.81 1.29
N ALA A 133 19.56 5.75 1.96
CA ALA A 133 18.94 5.54 3.27
C ALA A 133 17.98 4.34 3.28
N THR A 134 17.37 4.00 2.13
CA THR A 134 16.53 2.81 1.94
C THR A 134 17.21 1.51 2.37
N HIS A 135 18.55 1.41 2.28
CA HIS A 135 19.28 0.23 2.74
C HIS A 135 19.22 0.01 4.25
N SER A 136 19.01 1.07 5.03
CA SER A 136 18.88 0.99 6.49
C SER A 136 17.49 0.54 6.95
N VAL A 137 16.49 0.63 6.07
CA VAL A 137 15.10 0.29 6.39
C VAL A 137 14.86 -1.21 6.24
N LEU A 138 14.59 -1.88 7.36
CA LEU A 138 14.33 -3.32 7.37
C LEU A 138 12.96 -3.67 6.78
N GLU A 139 12.87 -4.82 6.10
CA GLU A 139 11.59 -5.36 5.60
C GLU A 139 10.56 -5.51 6.72
N GLU A 140 11.02 -5.92 7.92
CA GLU A 140 10.17 -6.06 9.10
C GLU A 140 9.57 -4.72 9.56
N THR A 141 10.34 -3.63 9.48
CA THR A 141 9.85 -2.27 9.78
C THR A 141 8.71 -1.89 8.83
N ILE A 142 8.90 -2.09 7.53
CA ILE A 142 7.86 -1.84 6.51
C ILE A 142 6.64 -2.73 6.74
N TRP A 143 6.85 -4.01 7.02
CA TRP A 143 5.80 -4.98 7.31
C TRP A 143 4.94 -4.52 8.50
N ASN A 144 5.57 -4.14 9.61
CA ASN A 144 4.87 -3.72 10.82
C ASN A 144 4.02 -2.48 10.59
N HIS A 145 4.55 -1.49 9.85
CA HIS A 145 3.77 -0.30 9.48
C HIS A 145 2.60 -0.64 8.55
N ARG A 146 2.79 -1.51 7.56
CA ARG A 146 1.71 -1.99 6.67
C ARG A 146 0.62 -2.73 7.43
N VAL A 147 0.98 -3.66 8.32
CA VAL A 147 0.01 -4.40 9.15
C VAL A 147 -0.74 -3.45 10.08
N LYS A 148 -0.04 -2.48 10.69
CA LYS A 148 -0.70 -1.47 11.53
C LYS A 148 -1.71 -0.65 10.71
N PHE A 149 -1.30 -0.14 9.55
CA PHE A 149 -2.18 0.65 8.69
C PHE A 149 -3.40 -0.16 8.23
N LEU A 150 -3.22 -1.45 7.91
CA LEU A 150 -4.31 -2.36 7.54
C LEU A 150 -5.32 -2.52 8.68
N GLN A 151 -4.81 -2.71 9.90
CA GLN A 151 -5.66 -2.84 11.07
C GLN A 151 -6.47 -1.57 11.35
N ASP A 152 -5.81 -0.41 11.30
CA ASP A 152 -6.45 0.87 11.62
C ASP A 152 -7.49 1.28 10.57
N LYS A 153 -7.23 1.01 9.28
CA LYS A 153 -8.09 1.50 8.18
C LYS A 153 -9.11 0.50 7.69
N VAL A 154 -8.78 -0.79 7.68
CA VAL A 154 -9.65 -1.84 7.13
C VAL A 154 -10.25 -2.66 8.27
N LEU A 155 -9.40 -3.35 9.03
CA LEU A 155 -9.88 -4.37 9.97
C LEU A 155 -10.64 -3.78 11.16
N ALA A 156 -10.41 -2.51 11.50
CA ALA A 156 -11.20 -1.78 12.51
C ALA A 156 -12.70 -1.78 12.20
N HIS A 157 -13.07 -1.74 10.92
CA HIS A 157 -14.46 -1.66 10.45
C HIS A 157 -15.09 -3.02 10.16
N TRP A 158 -14.28 -4.08 10.07
CA TRP A 158 -14.76 -5.43 9.81
C TRP A 158 -15.00 -6.20 11.11
N LYS A 159 -16.11 -6.95 11.15
CA LYS A 159 -16.46 -7.84 12.27
C LYS A 159 -15.72 -9.17 12.18
N SER A 160 -15.56 -9.67 10.96
CA SER A 160 -14.89 -10.91 10.63
C SER A 160 -14.30 -10.82 9.22
N PHE A 161 -13.32 -11.67 8.90
CA PHE A 161 -12.76 -11.78 7.56
C PHE A 161 -12.01 -13.11 7.36
N THR A 162 -11.75 -13.43 6.10
CA THR A 162 -10.95 -14.61 5.70
C THR A 162 -9.59 -14.16 5.17
N ILE A 163 -8.53 -14.91 5.50
CA ILE A 163 -7.20 -14.71 4.89
C ILE A 163 -7.04 -15.66 3.72
N TRP A 164 -6.94 -15.12 2.51
CA TRP A 164 -6.68 -15.92 1.31
C TRP A 164 -5.17 -16.10 1.15
N ASN A 165 -4.66 -17.21 1.68
CA ASN A 165 -3.32 -17.81 1.58
C ASN A 165 -3.10 -18.61 2.88
N ALA A 166 -3.27 -19.92 2.84
CA ALA A 166 -3.04 -20.80 4.00
C ALA A 166 -1.56 -21.16 4.20
N GLY A 167 -0.63 -20.48 3.53
CA GLY A 167 0.81 -20.69 3.55
C GLY A 167 1.59 -19.61 4.33
N LYS A 168 2.86 -19.40 3.97
CA LYS A 168 3.82 -18.58 4.75
C LYS A 168 3.33 -17.15 4.97
N GLN A 169 2.88 -16.47 3.91
CA GLN A 169 2.53 -15.04 4.00
C GLN A 169 1.23 -14.81 4.77
N GLY A 170 0.15 -15.56 4.49
CA GLY A 170 -1.09 -15.41 5.24
C GLY A 170 -0.93 -15.77 6.72
N ARG A 171 -0.16 -16.82 7.04
CA ARG A 171 0.17 -17.16 8.44
C ARG A 171 1.07 -16.10 9.10
N LYS A 172 2.00 -15.48 8.36
CA LYS A 172 2.78 -14.33 8.87
C LYS A 172 1.85 -13.18 9.22
N LEU A 173 0.91 -12.81 8.33
CA LEU A 173 -0.07 -11.76 8.59
C LEU A 173 -0.87 -12.07 9.86
N TYR A 174 -1.49 -13.25 9.96
CA TYR A 174 -2.27 -13.66 11.13
C TYR A 174 -1.49 -13.46 12.44
N ARG A 175 -0.24 -13.93 12.49
CA ARG A 175 0.63 -13.81 13.67
C ARG A 175 1.00 -12.36 14.00
N SER A 176 1.08 -11.48 12.99
CA SER A 176 1.37 -10.05 13.16
C SER A 176 0.15 -9.21 13.56
N LEU A 177 -1.06 -9.76 13.50
CA LEU A 177 -2.27 -9.04 13.92
C LEU A 177 -2.31 -8.89 15.45
N LEU A 178 -2.94 -7.80 15.90
CA LEU A 178 -3.33 -7.65 17.30
C LEU A 178 -4.34 -8.75 17.67
N PRO A 179 -4.36 -9.22 18.94
CA PRO A 179 -5.27 -10.29 19.37
C PRO A 179 -6.74 -10.01 19.05
N ALA A 180 -7.18 -8.75 19.15
CA ALA A 180 -8.54 -8.35 18.80
C ALA A 180 -8.88 -8.60 17.31
N ASN A 181 -7.92 -8.44 16.40
CA ASN A 181 -8.10 -8.70 14.97
C ASN A 181 -7.81 -10.15 14.59
N GLN A 182 -6.95 -10.88 15.33
CA GLN A 182 -6.80 -12.33 15.17
C GLN A 182 -8.13 -13.05 15.37
N ARG A 183 -8.91 -12.66 16.39
CA ARG A 183 -10.24 -13.23 16.67
C ARG A 183 -11.29 -12.98 15.59
N LYS A 184 -11.04 -12.03 14.69
CA LYS A 184 -11.92 -11.75 13.54
C LYS A 184 -11.65 -12.69 12.36
N VAL A 185 -10.53 -13.41 12.37
CA VAL A 185 -10.17 -14.33 11.29
C VAL A 185 -11.00 -15.59 11.42
N VAL A 186 -11.95 -15.79 10.51
CA VAL A 186 -12.88 -16.94 10.55
C VAL A 186 -12.33 -18.15 9.82
N ALA A 187 -11.48 -17.94 8.81
CA ALA A 187 -10.86 -18.99 8.03
C ALA A 187 -9.57 -18.51 7.35
N PHE A 188 -8.73 -19.47 7.01
CA PHE A 188 -7.85 -19.36 5.85
C PHE A 188 -8.52 -20.01 4.66
N CYS A 189 -8.24 -19.52 3.46
CA CYS A 189 -8.59 -20.24 2.25
C CYS A 189 -7.41 -20.36 1.27
N ASP A 190 -7.46 -21.38 0.43
CA ASP A 190 -6.43 -21.69 -0.57
C ASP A 190 -7.01 -22.51 -1.74
N VAL A 191 -6.20 -22.70 -2.78
CA VAL A 191 -6.48 -23.63 -3.90
C VAL A 191 -5.69 -24.93 -3.76
N ASP A 192 -4.59 -24.88 -2.98
CA ASP A 192 -3.70 -26.02 -2.77
C ASP A 192 -4.39 -27.09 -1.91
N LYS A 193 -4.72 -28.22 -2.55
CA LYS A 193 -5.35 -29.39 -1.91
C LYS A 193 -4.58 -29.89 -0.70
N ASN A 194 -3.24 -29.82 -0.69
CA ASN A 194 -2.42 -30.26 0.44
C ASN A 194 -2.56 -29.34 1.64
N LYS A 195 -2.83 -28.05 1.43
CA LYS A 195 -3.12 -27.12 2.54
C LYS A 195 -4.53 -27.31 3.05
N ILE A 196 -5.50 -27.50 2.14
CA ILE A 196 -6.90 -27.72 2.49
C ILE A 196 -7.07 -29.03 3.27
N ALA A 197 -6.36 -30.10 2.87
CA ALA A 197 -6.38 -31.39 3.55
C ALA A 197 -5.84 -31.36 5.00
N LYS A 198 -5.16 -30.28 5.41
CA LYS A 198 -4.78 -30.09 6.81
C LYS A 198 -5.95 -29.68 7.70
N GLU A 199 -7.06 -29.27 7.10
CA GLU A 199 -8.32 -28.81 7.70
C GLU A 199 -8.22 -27.55 8.57
N PHE A 200 -7.14 -27.38 9.32
CA PHE A 200 -6.93 -26.27 10.24
C PHE A 200 -5.47 -25.82 10.28
N TYR A 201 -5.28 -24.54 10.56
CA TYR A 201 -4.04 -23.96 11.04
C TYR A 201 -4.12 -23.75 12.55
N THR A 202 -3.16 -24.29 13.30
CA THR A 202 -2.99 -24.03 14.73
C THR A 202 -1.90 -22.98 14.93
N TYR A 203 -2.18 -21.91 15.67
CA TYR A 203 -1.15 -20.94 16.04
C TYR A 203 -0.35 -21.44 17.25
N GLU A 204 0.71 -22.20 16.98
CA GLU A 204 1.46 -22.92 18.01
C GLU A 204 2.13 -22.03 19.07
N GLU A 205 2.60 -20.83 18.67
CA GLU A 205 3.29 -19.88 19.55
C GLU A 205 2.30 -19.01 20.36
N SER A 206 0.99 -19.16 20.15
CA SER A 206 -0.02 -18.40 20.89
C SER A 206 0.06 -18.69 22.39
N LYS A 207 -0.13 -17.63 23.19
CA LYS A 207 -0.28 -17.72 24.64
C LYS A 207 -1.70 -18.14 25.06
N GLU A 208 -2.68 -18.03 24.16
CA GLU A 208 -4.08 -18.39 24.44
C GLU A 208 -4.24 -19.92 24.64
N ARG A 209 -5.17 -20.32 25.51
CA ARG A 209 -5.50 -21.71 25.82
C ARG A 209 -7.03 -21.89 25.80
N PRO A 210 -7.59 -22.76 24.94
CA PRO A 210 -6.91 -23.58 23.93
C PRO A 210 -6.19 -22.72 22.86
N LYS A 211 -5.19 -23.30 22.20
CA LYS A 211 -4.46 -22.59 21.13
C LYS A 211 -5.44 -22.25 19.99
N PRO A 212 -5.34 -21.06 19.37
CA PRO A 212 -6.19 -20.70 18.25
C PRO A 212 -6.06 -21.72 17.12
N LYS A 213 -7.20 -22.23 16.66
CA LYS A 213 -7.31 -23.20 15.57
C LYS A 213 -8.28 -22.63 14.53
N ILE A 214 -7.76 -22.33 13.35
CA ILE A 214 -8.46 -21.60 12.30
C ILE A 214 -8.67 -22.56 11.12
N PRO A 215 -9.90 -22.75 10.62
CA PRO A 215 -10.15 -23.68 9.52
C PRO A 215 -9.45 -23.24 8.24
N ILE A 216 -9.05 -24.21 7.42
CA ILE A 216 -8.53 -24.03 6.07
C ILE A 216 -9.56 -24.58 5.09
N GLN A 217 -10.09 -23.72 4.25
CA GLN A 217 -11.15 -24.06 3.31
C GLN A 217 -10.66 -23.89 1.86
N HIS A 218 -11.36 -24.53 0.92
CA HIS A 218 -11.20 -24.18 -0.48
C HIS A 218 -11.75 -22.76 -0.70
N PHE A 219 -11.12 -21.97 -1.58
CA PHE A 219 -11.49 -20.56 -1.77
C PHE A 219 -12.96 -20.34 -2.17
N ARG A 220 -13.58 -21.30 -2.85
CA ARG A 220 -15.00 -21.23 -3.27
C ARG A 220 -15.98 -21.37 -2.10
N ASP A 221 -15.56 -22.01 -1.02
CA ASP A 221 -16.40 -22.25 0.15
C ASP A 221 -16.21 -21.17 1.22
N ALA A 222 -15.18 -20.35 1.04
CA ALA A 222 -14.80 -19.31 1.99
C ALA A 222 -15.69 -18.07 1.87
N GLN A 223 -15.97 -17.45 3.01
CA GLN A 223 -16.81 -16.25 3.07
C GLN A 223 -15.96 -14.99 3.24
N GLY A 224 -16.37 -13.94 2.54
CA GLY A 224 -15.77 -12.62 2.64
C GLY A 224 -16.17 -11.86 3.91
N PRO A 225 -15.58 -10.68 4.12
CA PRO A 225 -14.60 -10.06 3.24
C PRO A 225 -13.19 -10.69 3.36
N PHE A 226 -12.30 -10.44 2.41
CA PHE A 226 -11.00 -11.12 2.28
C PHE A 226 -9.79 -10.19 2.44
N ILE A 227 -8.76 -10.67 3.14
CA ILE A 227 -7.40 -10.16 2.99
C ILE A 227 -6.61 -11.16 2.16
N ILE A 228 -6.19 -10.73 0.97
CA ILE A 228 -5.54 -11.58 -0.02
C ILE A 228 -4.03 -11.46 0.10
N CYS A 229 -3.37 -12.51 0.58
CA CYS A 229 -1.91 -12.57 0.72
C CYS A 229 -1.26 -13.40 -0.40
N VAL A 230 -1.90 -13.49 -1.56
CA VAL A 230 -1.36 -14.13 -2.77
C VAL A 230 -0.66 -13.06 -3.60
N LYS A 231 0.53 -13.38 -4.12
CA LYS A 231 1.26 -12.50 -5.04
C LYS A 231 0.56 -12.51 -6.39
N LEU A 232 0.32 -11.33 -6.95
CA LEU A 232 -0.22 -11.15 -8.29
C LEU A 232 0.80 -11.63 -9.34
N ASP A 233 0.32 -12.04 -10.51
CA ASP A 233 1.10 -12.36 -11.71
C ASP A 233 2.07 -13.56 -11.59
N LEU A 234 2.05 -14.30 -10.49
CA LEU A 234 2.91 -15.49 -10.32
C LEU A 234 2.26 -16.80 -10.78
N THR A 235 0.96 -16.81 -11.02
CA THR A 235 0.19 -18.03 -11.33
C THR A 235 -0.33 -18.03 -12.77
N ALA A 236 0.34 -17.33 -13.69
CA ALA A 236 -0.06 -17.24 -15.10
C ALA A 236 -1.54 -16.87 -15.33
N GLY A 237 -2.17 -16.13 -14.41
CA GLY A 237 -3.58 -15.73 -14.47
C GLY A 237 -4.55 -16.58 -13.63
N ASP A 238 -4.15 -17.75 -13.14
CA ASP A 238 -5.07 -18.66 -12.42
C ASP A 238 -5.69 -18.03 -11.17
N PHE A 239 -4.89 -17.30 -10.38
CA PHE A 239 -5.37 -16.60 -9.20
C PHE A 239 -6.37 -15.50 -9.59
N GLU A 240 -6.06 -14.72 -10.62
CA GLU A 240 -6.90 -13.64 -11.13
C GLU A 240 -8.23 -14.16 -11.67
N GLU A 241 -8.25 -15.32 -12.33
CA GLU A 241 -9.47 -16.01 -12.76
C GLU A 241 -10.31 -16.49 -11.58
N ASN A 242 -9.67 -17.10 -10.57
CA ASN A 242 -10.35 -17.53 -9.35
C ASN A 242 -10.98 -16.34 -8.61
N LEU A 243 -10.25 -15.23 -8.49
CA LEU A 243 -10.77 -14.01 -7.87
C LEU A 243 -11.95 -13.43 -8.68
N LYS A 244 -11.84 -13.37 -10.02
CA LYS A 244 -12.94 -12.95 -10.90
C LYS A 244 -14.17 -13.82 -10.75
N SER A 245 -13.99 -15.14 -10.56
CA SER A 245 -15.10 -16.09 -10.40
C SER A 245 -15.98 -15.83 -9.17
N LEU A 246 -15.43 -15.17 -8.14
CA LEU A 246 -16.17 -14.82 -6.93
C LEU A 246 -16.97 -13.50 -7.06
N ASN A 247 -16.79 -12.74 -8.16
CA ASN A 247 -17.46 -11.47 -8.41
C ASN A 247 -17.36 -10.45 -7.25
N LEU A 248 -16.19 -10.38 -6.62
CA LEU A 248 -15.93 -9.50 -5.47
C LEU A 248 -15.43 -8.12 -5.92
N LYS A 249 -15.74 -7.08 -5.14
CA LYS A 249 -15.28 -5.72 -5.38
C LYS A 249 -14.11 -5.33 -4.48
N GLU A 250 -12.97 -5.00 -5.08
CA GLU A 250 -11.81 -4.52 -4.34
C GLU A 250 -12.08 -3.22 -3.58
N GLY A 251 -11.58 -3.12 -2.35
CA GLY A 251 -11.80 -1.99 -1.46
C GLY A 251 -13.10 -2.09 -0.66
N VAL A 252 -13.94 -3.09 -0.94
CA VAL A 252 -15.19 -3.37 -0.23
C VAL A 252 -15.17 -4.80 0.30
N ASP A 253 -15.11 -5.76 -0.62
CA ASP A 253 -15.18 -7.19 -0.31
C ASP A 253 -13.80 -7.80 -0.09
N TYR A 254 -12.74 -7.17 -0.60
CA TYR A 254 -11.37 -7.63 -0.37
C TYR A 254 -10.32 -6.52 -0.47
N PHE A 255 -9.16 -6.79 0.12
CA PHE A 255 -7.93 -6.02 -0.04
C PHE A 255 -6.74 -6.95 -0.29
N HIS A 256 -5.81 -6.54 -1.15
CA HIS A 256 -4.53 -7.24 -1.32
C HIS A 256 -3.53 -6.85 -0.23
N PHE A 257 -2.81 -7.83 0.32
CA PHE A 257 -1.72 -7.64 1.27
C PHE A 257 -0.56 -8.58 0.93
N ASN A 258 0.27 -8.20 -0.04
CA ASN A 258 1.35 -9.03 -0.59
C ASN A 258 2.67 -8.28 -0.76
#